data_AF-A9GF31-F1
#
_entry.id   AF-A9GF31-F1
#
_cell.length_a   1.000
_cell.length_b   1.000
_cell.length_c   1.000
_cell.angle_alpha   90.00
_cell.angle_beta   90.00
_cell.angle_gamma   90.00
#
_symmetry.space_group_name_H-M   'P 1'
#
loop_
_entity.id
_entity.type
_entity.pdbx_description
1 polymer ?
#
loop_
_entity_poly.entity_id
_entity_poly.type
_entity_poly.pdbx_seq_one_letter_code
_entity_poly.pdbx_strand_id
1 'polypeptide(L)'
;MISEACGLCAWPASLVVDDVQRHKGALLDMALQMRADDKEPLARVAFRGALYWQRWLLTKEPGLHEEARVVSGLEFAREAGDWKEADMLLAHADGSSALAGLPFVDHWKALVAQHLPEQVSDEHELEETFQEFRRHPSEEAAESVRRCATAIAPLGSPVPVHSLLARVAMDLGQTEEAEFHLAALVVCRPLWIPYVVQLAEHQARLDLPRALRTIEDARRLFGPDFWLPL
;
A
#
# COMPACT_ATOMS: atom_id res chain seq x y z
N MET A 1 -15.08 -4.54 11.31
CA MET A 1 -13.63 -4.74 11.10
C MET A 1 -13.13 -3.61 10.20
N ILE A 2 -12.14 -2.81 10.61
CA ILE A 2 -11.71 -1.67 9.78
C ILE A 2 -10.78 -2.16 8.66
N SER A 3 -11.39 -2.46 7.51
CA SER A 3 -11.37 -1.63 6.31
C SER A 3 -12.51 -2.10 5.39
N GLU A 4 -13.73 -2.19 5.95
CA GLU A 4 -14.92 -2.78 5.31
C GLU A 4 -15.16 -2.26 3.90
N ALA A 5 -14.82 -1.00 3.62
CA ALA A 5 -14.98 -0.40 2.29
C ALA A 5 -14.17 -1.12 1.20
N CYS A 6 -12.95 -1.61 1.48
CA CYS A 6 -12.15 -2.38 0.52
C CYS A 6 -12.04 -3.89 0.85
N GLY A 7 -12.66 -4.32 1.95
CA GLY A 7 -12.77 -5.74 2.32
C GLY A 7 -11.49 -6.39 2.86
N LEU A 8 -10.43 -5.61 3.12
CA LEU A 8 -9.15 -6.11 3.65
C LEU A 8 -9.00 -5.74 5.14
N CYS A 9 -8.18 -6.44 5.91
CA CYS A 9 -7.83 -5.99 7.26
C CYS A 9 -6.48 -5.25 7.21
N ALA A 10 -6.44 -3.97 7.60
CA ALA A 10 -5.19 -3.22 7.54
C ALA A 10 -4.19 -3.65 8.64
N TRP A 11 -4.69 -4.05 9.81
CA TRP A 11 -3.88 -4.18 11.01
C TRP A 11 -3.86 -5.59 11.61
N PRO A 12 -2.71 -6.00 12.18
CA PRO A 12 -2.65 -7.15 13.07
C PRO A 12 -3.38 -6.87 14.38
N ALA A 13 -3.60 -7.91 15.18
CA ALA A 13 -4.19 -7.77 16.52
C ALA A 13 -3.28 -6.96 17.47
N SER A 14 -1.96 -7.08 17.33
CA SER A 14 -0.97 -6.32 18.10
C SER A 14 0.33 -6.13 17.31
N LEU A 15 1.19 -5.20 17.74
CA LEU A 15 2.53 -5.00 17.18
C LEU A 15 3.58 -5.92 17.82
N VAL A 16 3.24 -7.20 17.95
CA VAL A 16 4.16 -8.28 18.34
C VAL A 16 4.51 -9.09 17.10
N VAL A 17 5.76 -9.57 17.03
CA VAL A 17 6.30 -10.30 15.86
C VAL A 17 5.34 -11.40 15.37
N ASP A 18 4.87 -12.28 16.27
CA ASP A 18 4.00 -13.40 15.89
C ASP A 18 2.67 -12.96 15.28
N ASP A 19 2.07 -11.90 15.83
CA ASP A 19 0.81 -11.35 15.32
C ASP A 19 1.00 -10.66 13.97
N VAL A 20 2.12 -9.94 13.78
CA VAL A 20 2.47 -9.32 12.50
C VAL A 20 2.77 -10.38 11.44
N GLN A 21 3.47 -11.46 11.80
CA GLN A 21 3.72 -12.58 10.89
C GLN A 21 2.41 -13.25 10.45
N ARG A 22 1.50 -13.52 11.38
CA ARG A 22 0.19 -14.11 11.09
C ARG A 22 -0.64 -13.21 10.18
N HIS A 23 -0.67 -11.91 10.48
CA HIS A 23 -1.41 -10.92 9.69
C HIS A 23 -0.85 -10.76 8.28
N LYS A 24 0.48 -10.69 8.14
CA LYS A 24 1.15 -10.70 6.83
C LYS A 24 0.76 -11.93 6.01
N GLY A 25 0.73 -13.11 6.64
CA GLY A 25 0.29 -14.35 6.01
C GLY A 25 -1.17 -14.28 5.54
N ALA A 26 -2.07 -13.77 6.38
CA ALA A 26 -3.48 -13.59 6.01
C ALA A 26 -3.64 -12.62 4.82
N LEU A 27 -2.88 -11.53 4.77
CA LEU A 27 -2.90 -10.61 3.62
C LEU A 27 -2.41 -11.28 2.33
N LEU A 28 -1.40 -12.14 2.42
CA LEU A 28 -0.94 -12.93 1.27
C LEU A 28 -2.02 -13.90 0.78
N ASP A 29 -2.67 -14.64 1.68
CA ASP A 29 -3.76 -15.55 1.33
C ASP A 29 -4.92 -14.79 0.67
N MET A 30 -5.27 -13.62 1.21
CA MET A 30 -6.27 -12.74 0.60
C MET A 30 -5.84 -12.23 -0.77
N ALA A 31 -4.57 -11.83 -0.96
CA ALA A 31 -4.06 -11.35 -2.24
C ALA A 31 -4.20 -12.42 -3.32
N LEU A 32 -3.79 -13.66 -3.00
CA LEU A 32 -3.91 -14.80 -3.91
C LEU A 32 -5.36 -15.13 -4.24
N GLN A 33 -6.26 -15.08 -3.25
CA GLN A 33 -7.70 -15.27 -3.48
C GLN A 33 -8.28 -14.16 -4.36
N MET A 34 -7.95 -12.89 -4.11
CA MET A 34 -8.45 -11.77 -4.92
C MET A 34 -7.99 -11.88 -6.37
N ARG A 35 -6.75 -12.30 -6.60
CA ARG A 35 -6.26 -12.56 -7.96
C ARG A 35 -7.01 -13.72 -8.62
N ALA A 36 -7.27 -14.81 -7.90
CA ALA A 36 -8.05 -15.94 -8.41
C ALA A 36 -9.50 -15.55 -8.75
N ASP A 37 -10.03 -14.51 -8.11
CA ASP A 37 -11.35 -13.93 -8.36
C ASP A 37 -11.33 -12.81 -9.44
N ASP A 38 -10.23 -12.65 -10.20
CA ASP A 38 -10.02 -11.58 -11.18
C ASP A 38 -10.12 -10.15 -10.59
N LYS A 39 -9.83 -9.98 -9.29
CA LYS A 39 -9.80 -8.69 -8.58
C LYS A 39 -8.37 -8.19 -8.41
N GLU A 40 -7.63 -8.08 -9.52
CA GLU A 40 -6.20 -7.72 -9.50
C GLU A 40 -5.90 -6.41 -8.72
N PRO A 41 -6.69 -5.32 -8.83
CA PRO A 41 -6.42 -4.11 -8.04
C PRO A 41 -6.43 -4.37 -6.52
N LEU A 42 -7.36 -5.19 -6.02
CA LEU A 42 -7.42 -5.55 -4.60
C LEU A 42 -6.30 -6.52 -4.21
N ALA A 43 -5.93 -7.44 -5.10
CA ALA A 43 -4.79 -8.33 -4.87
C ALA A 43 -3.51 -7.52 -4.64
N ARG A 44 -3.26 -6.49 -5.47
CA ARG A 44 -2.10 -5.60 -5.33
C ARG A 44 -2.09 -4.81 -4.03
N VAL A 45 -3.25 -4.31 -3.59
CA VAL A 45 -3.37 -3.64 -2.27
C VAL A 45 -2.98 -4.60 -1.15
N ALA A 46 -3.46 -5.85 -1.19
CA ALA A 46 -3.13 -6.85 -0.20
C ALA A 46 -1.64 -7.25 -0.23
N PHE A 47 -1.04 -7.45 -1.42
CA PHE A 47 0.41 -7.64 -1.57
C PHE A 47 1.20 -6.47 -1.02
N ARG A 48 0.74 -5.23 -1.27
CA ARG A 48 1.42 -4.03 -0.77
C ARG A 48 1.35 -3.90 0.75
N GLY A 49 0.22 -4.30 1.35
CA GLY A 49 0.08 -4.42 2.79
C GLY A 49 1.00 -5.50 3.38
N ALA A 50 1.07 -6.67 2.75
CA ALA A 50 1.99 -7.74 3.15
C ALA A 50 3.46 -7.28 3.07
N LEU A 51 3.84 -6.55 2.01
CA LEU A 51 5.15 -5.91 1.86
C LEU A 51 5.46 -4.95 3.00
N TYR A 52 4.50 -4.10 3.38
CA TYR A 52 4.67 -3.18 4.51
C TYR A 52 5.04 -3.93 5.79
N TRP A 53 4.28 -4.98 6.12
CA TRP A 53 4.53 -5.78 7.32
C TRP A 53 5.81 -6.60 7.23
N GLN A 54 6.20 -7.06 6.03
CA GLN A 54 7.48 -7.72 5.79
C GLN A 54 8.67 -6.78 6.07
N ARG A 55 8.55 -5.50 5.70
CA ARG A 55 9.54 -4.47 6.05
C ARG A 55 9.56 -4.17 7.54
N TRP A 56 8.39 -4.04 8.17
CA TRP A 56 8.33 -3.88 9.62
C TRP A 56 9.06 -5.01 10.34
N LEU A 57 8.81 -6.25 9.92
CA LEU A 57 9.49 -7.46 10.43
C LEU A 57 11.01 -7.42 10.24
N LEU A 58 11.52 -6.95 9.10
CA LEU A 58 12.96 -6.75 8.88
C LEU A 58 13.56 -5.76 9.90
N THR A 59 12.84 -4.69 10.24
CA THR A 59 13.33 -3.69 11.21
C THR A 59 13.31 -4.17 12.66
N LYS A 60 12.42 -5.11 13.01
CA LYS A 60 12.24 -5.56 14.41
C LYS A 60 13.08 -6.77 14.79
N GLU A 61 13.49 -7.57 13.80
CA GLU A 61 14.35 -8.74 14.01
C GLU A 61 15.55 -8.69 13.05
N PRO A 62 16.44 -7.69 13.18
CA PRO A 62 17.57 -7.53 12.26
C PRO A 62 18.49 -8.76 12.31
N GLY A 63 18.89 -9.24 11.13
CA GLY A 63 19.76 -10.43 10.98
C GLY A 63 19.06 -11.79 11.16
N LEU A 64 17.81 -11.84 11.62
CA LEU A 64 17.07 -13.10 11.78
C LEU A 64 16.27 -13.43 10.51
N HIS A 65 16.63 -14.54 9.85
CA HIS A 65 16.03 -14.96 8.57
C HIS A 65 16.11 -13.86 7.49
N GLU A 66 17.17 -13.05 7.53
CA GLU A 66 17.28 -11.82 6.72
C GLU A 66 17.11 -12.08 5.22
N GLU A 67 17.78 -13.10 4.69
CA GLU A 67 17.66 -13.51 3.29
C GLU A 67 16.20 -13.83 2.92
N ALA A 68 15.55 -14.71 3.69
CA ALA A 68 14.17 -15.11 3.43
C ALA A 68 13.19 -13.92 3.50
N ARG A 69 13.43 -12.98 4.42
CA ARG A 69 12.62 -11.76 4.58
C ARG A 69 12.82 -10.79 3.41
N VAL A 70 14.06 -10.61 2.94
CA VAL A 70 14.36 -9.76 1.77
C VAL A 70 13.77 -10.38 0.51
N VAL A 71 13.99 -11.67 0.26
CA VAL A 71 13.41 -12.38 -0.90
C VAL A 71 11.89 -12.30 -0.89
N SER A 72 11.24 -12.58 0.24
CA SER A 72 9.78 -12.46 0.35
C SER A 72 9.31 -11.02 0.12
N GLY A 73 10.06 -10.03 0.61
CA GLY A 73 9.76 -8.61 0.36
C GLY A 73 9.86 -8.25 -1.12
N LEU A 74 10.90 -8.71 -1.82
CA LEU A 74 11.09 -8.45 -3.25
C LEU A 74 9.97 -9.09 -4.08
N GLU A 75 9.58 -10.31 -3.74
CA GLU A 75 8.43 -10.98 -4.35
C GLU A 75 7.14 -10.17 -4.12
N PHE A 76 6.83 -9.75 -2.89
CA PHE A 76 5.65 -8.91 -2.63
C PHE A 76 5.71 -7.56 -3.35
N ALA A 77 6.88 -6.97 -3.49
CA ALA A 77 7.07 -5.73 -4.23
C ALA A 77 6.78 -5.92 -5.73
N ARG A 78 7.26 -7.02 -6.32
CA ARG A 78 6.91 -7.39 -7.70
C ARG A 78 5.41 -7.60 -7.86
N GLU A 79 4.79 -8.37 -6.98
CA GLU A 79 3.35 -8.66 -7.04
C GLU A 79 2.48 -7.41 -6.83
N ALA A 80 2.95 -6.46 -6.03
CA ALA A 80 2.30 -5.17 -5.86
C ALA A 80 2.60 -4.17 -7.00
N GLY A 81 3.57 -4.48 -7.88
CA GLY A 81 4.17 -3.54 -8.83
C GLY A 81 4.74 -2.29 -8.15
N ASP A 82 5.44 -2.45 -7.03
CA ASP A 82 6.10 -1.36 -6.31
C ASP A 82 7.63 -1.56 -6.33
N TRP A 83 8.22 -1.31 -7.51
CA TRP A 83 9.66 -1.42 -7.76
C TRP A 83 10.48 -0.39 -6.98
N LYS A 84 9.89 0.73 -6.57
CA LYS A 84 10.52 1.67 -5.62
C LYS A 84 10.77 1.01 -4.27
N GLU A 85 9.82 0.22 -3.78
CA GLU A 85 10.01 -0.56 -2.55
C GLU A 85 10.98 -1.73 -2.76
N ALA A 86 11.00 -2.35 -3.93
CA ALA A 86 12.01 -3.36 -4.27
C ALA A 86 13.43 -2.76 -4.26
N ASP A 87 13.62 -1.57 -4.84
CA ASP A 87 14.90 -0.83 -4.81
C ASP A 87 15.36 -0.54 -3.38
N MET A 88 14.45 -0.11 -2.50
CA MET A 88 14.74 0.08 -1.08
C MET A 88 15.18 -1.21 -0.37
N LEU A 89 14.56 -2.36 -0.69
CA LEU A 89 14.96 -3.67 -0.15
C LEU A 89 16.34 -4.11 -0.67
N LEU A 90 16.68 -3.79 -1.92
CA LEU A 90 18.00 -4.04 -2.47
C LEU A 90 19.07 -3.17 -1.84
N ALA A 91 18.77 -1.90 -1.56
CA ALA A 91 19.66 -1.02 -0.80
C ALA A 91 19.95 -1.59 0.61
N HIS A 92 18.94 -2.18 1.26
CA HIS A 92 19.14 -2.93 2.51
C HIS A 92 20.06 -4.15 2.31
N ALA A 93 19.81 -4.95 1.28
CA ALA A 93 20.63 -6.13 0.97
C ALA A 93 22.10 -5.77 0.68
N ASP A 94 22.35 -4.68 -0.02
CA ASP A 94 23.69 -4.15 -0.30
C ASP A 94 24.42 -3.69 0.97
N GLY A 95 23.67 -3.16 1.94
CA GLY A 95 24.21 -2.78 3.24
C GLY A 95 24.45 -3.96 4.19
N SER A 96 23.86 -5.13 3.95
CA SER A 96 24.03 -6.31 4.79
C SER A 96 25.27 -7.10 4.40
N SER A 97 26.19 -7.30 5.35
CA SER A 97 27.38 -8.15 5.15
C SER A 97 27.05 -9.62 4.87
N ALA A 98 25.84 -10.07 5.21
CA ALA A 98 25.39 -11.43 4.97
C ALA A 98 24.77 -11.61 3.57
N LEU A 99 24.23 -10.55 2.98
CA LEU A 99 23.50 -10.62 1.71
C LEU A 99 24.26 -9.99 0.54
N ALA A 100 25.13 -9.03 0.80
CA ALA A 100 25.86 -8.30 -0.23
C ALA A 100 26.63 -9.28 -1.14
N GLY A 101 26.42 -9.15 -2.45
CA GLY A 101 27.06 -9.98 -3.46
C GLY A 101 26.49 -11.38 -3.64
N LEU A 102 25.37 -11.73 -2.98
CA LEU A 102 24.69 -12.99 -3.26
C LEU A 102 24.01 -12.95 -4.65
N PRO A 103 23.98 -14.06 -5.40
CA PRO A 103 23.48 -14.07 -6.79
C PRO A 103 22.03 -13.58 -6.95
N PHE A 104 21.17 -13.79 -5.94
CA PHE A 104 19.79 -13.32 -6.02
C PHE A 104 19.73 -11.77 -5.97
N VAL A 105 20.66 -11.11 -5.28
CA VAL A 105 20.69 -9.65 -5.21
C VAL A 105 20.97 -9.07 -6.59
N ASP A 106 21.93 -9.63 -7.32
CA ASP A 106 22.25 -9.21 -8.68
C ASP A 106 21.09 -9.46 -9.65
N HIS A 107 20.42 -10.61 -9.51
CA HIS A 107 19.22 -10.92 -10.30
C HIS A 107 18.12 -9.86 -10.08
N TRP A 108 17.83 -9.53 -8.83
CA TRP A 108 16.79 -8.56 -8.51
C TRP A 108 17.17 -7.12 -8.88
N LYS A 109 18.45 -6.75 -8.78
CA LYS A 109 18.94 -5.46 -9.30
C LYS A 109 18.67 -5.31 -10.79
N ALA A 110 18.89 -6.36 -11.58
CA ALA A 110 18.58 -6.35 -13.00
C ALA A 110 17.08 -6.15 -13.26
N LEU A 111 16.21 -6.84 -12.51
CA LEU A 111 14.76 -6.67 -12.61
C LEU A 111 14.30 -5.26 -12.21
N VAL A 112 14.79 -4.73 -11.10
CA VAL A 112 14.47 -3.36 -10.66
C VAL A 112 14.94 -2.34 -11.70
N ALA A 113 16.17 -2.48 -12.21
CA ALA A 113 16.67 -1.59 -13.26
C ALA A 113 15.84 -1.64 -14.55
N GLN A 114 15.23 -2.78 -14.86
CA GLN A 114 14.34 -2.94 -16.01
C GLN A 114 12.98 -2.24 -15.80
N HIS A 115 12.36 -2.38 -14.63
CA HIS A 115 10.95 -1.98 -14.43
C HIS A 115 10.76 -0.65 -13.68
N LEU A 116 11.72 -0.24 -12.85
CA LEU A 116 11.61 1.01 -12.09
C LEU A 116 11.45 2.25 -12.99
N PRO A 117 12.16 2.40 -14.14
CA PRO A 117 11.96 3.56 -15.01
C PRO A 117 10.53 3.65 -15.56
N GLU A 118 9.93 2.52 -15.91
CA GLU A 118 8.54 2.44 -16.39
C GLU A 118 7.56 2.84 -15.29
N GLN A 119 7.69 2.28 -14.08
CA GLN A 119 6.87 2.71 -12.93
C GLN A 119 6.96 4.23 -12.69
N VAL A 120 8.17 4.81 -12.76
CA VAL A 120 8.36 6.25 -12.56
C VAL A 120 7.66 7.07 -13.65
N SER A 121 7.75 6.63 -14.91
CA SER A 121 7.07 7.27 -16.04
C SER A 121 5.55 7.19 -15.90
N ASP A 122 5.03 6.01 -15.60
CA ASP A 122 3.61 5.73 -15.42
C ASP A 122 2.99 6.54 -14.30
N GLU A 123 3.64 6.59 -13.14
CA GLU A 123 3.18 7.40 -12.01
C GLU A 123 3.24 8.91 -12.30
N HIS A 124 4.17 9.34 -13.18
CA HIS A 124 4.22 10.73 -13.64
C HIS A 124 3.05 11.06 -14.56
N GLU A 125 2.75 10.20 -15.53
CA GLU A 125 1.60 10.38 -16.44
C GLU A 125 0.27 10.42 -15.67
N LEU A 126 0.12 9.56 -14.65
CA LEU A 126 -1.05 9.59 -13.79
C LEU A 126 -1.17 10.91 -13.01
N GLU A 127 -0.07 11.42 -12.47
CA GLU A 127 -0.05 12.72 -11.80
C GLU A 127 -0.40 13.85 -12.77
N GLU A 128 0.15 13.86 -14.00
CA GLU A 128 -0.19 14.86 -15.02
C GLU A 128 -1.68 14.84 -15.36
N THR A 129 -2.23 13.65 -15.59
CA THR A 129 -3.68 13.46 -15.86
C THR A 129 -4.52 13.97 -14.69
N PHE A 130 -4.08 13.72 -13.45
CA PHE A 130 -4.74 14.25 -12.26
C PHE A 130 -4.65 15.78 -12.16
N GLN A 131 -3.52 16.39 -12.52
CA GLN A 131 -3.39 17.86 -12.54
C GLN A 131 -4.31 18.50 -13.58
N GLU A 132 -4.56 17.85 -14.72
CA GLU A 132 -5.55 18.30 -15.69
C GLU A 132 -6.97 18.26 -15.12
N PHE A 133 -7.34 17.16 -14.45
CA PHE A 133 -8.60 17.06 -13.71
C PHE A 133 -8.75 18.19 -12.69
N ARG A 134 -7.71 18.50 -11.91
CA ARG A 134 -7.78 19.59 -10.91
C ARG A 134 -7.98 20.96 -11.52
N ARG A 135 -7.47 21.21 -12.73
CA ARG A 135 -7.65 22.48 -13.45
C ARG A 135 -9.08 22.62 -13.98
N HIS A 136 -9.67 21.52 -14.44
CA HIS A 136 -11.01 21.50 -15.02
C HIS A 136 -11.79 20.25 -14.55
N PRO A 137 -12.31 20.25 -13.30
CA PRO A 137 -12.99 19.08 -12.76
C PRO A 137 -14.24 18.74 -13.57
N SER A 138 -14.24 17.56 -14.18
CA SER A 138 -15.36 17.03 -14.96
C SER A 138 -15.38 15.51 -14.89
N GLU A 139 -16.53 14.90 -15.19
CA GLU A 139 -16.65 13.44 -15.28
C GLU A 139 -15.73 12.84 -16.36
N GLU A 140 -15.52 13.56 -17.47
CA GLU A 140 -14.62 13.13 -18.54
C GLU A 140 -13.14 13.15 -18.10
N ALA A 141 -12.74 14.19 -17.37
CA ALA A 141 -11.39 14.28 -16.82
C ALA A 141 -11.17 13.22 -15.74
N ALA A 142 -12.17 12.96 -14.89
CA ALA A 142 -12.12 11.90 -13.89
C ALA A 142 -12.01 10.51 -14.53
N GLU A 143 -12.75 10.26 -15.61
CA GLU A 143 -12.67 9.01 -16.35
C GLU A 143 -11.30 8.81 -17.00
N SER A 144 -10.67 9.91 -17.45
CA SER A 144 -9.30 9.87 -17.95
C SER A 144 -8.30 9.47 -16.85
N VAL A 145 -8.44 10.02 -15.63
CA VAL A 145 -7.64 9.60 -14.47
C VAL A 145 -7.86 8.12 -14.14
N ARG A 146 -9.11 7.64 -14.10
CA ARG A 146 -9.43 6.23 -13.84
C ARG A 146 -8.86 5.28 -14.88
N ARG A 147 -8.90 5.67 -16.16
CA ARG A 147 -8.31 4.90 -17.25
C ARG A 147 -6.80 4.85 -17.15
N CYS A 148 -6.14 5.98 -16.90
CA CYS A 148 -4.70 6.04 -16.67
C CYS A 148 -4.31 5.17 -15.48
N ALA A 149 -4.99 5.31 -14.33
CA ALA A 149 -4.76 4.51 -13.13
C ALA A 149 -4.88 2.99 -13.41
N THR A 150 -5.85 2.60 -14.23
CA THR A 150 -6.04 1.21 -14.64
C THR A 150 -4.94 0.73 -15.59
N ALA A 151 -4.51 1.58 -16.54
CA ALA A 151 -3.46 1.26 -17.50
C ALA A 151 -2.11 1.07 -16.81
N ILE A 152 -1.80 1.88 -15.80
CA ILE A 152 -0.57 1.76 -15.01
C ILE A 152 -0.67 0.72 -13.90
N ALA A 153 -1.88 0.19 -13.64
CA ALA A 153 -2.09 -0.79 -12.59
C ALA A 153 -1.25 -2.07 -12.71
N PRO A 154 -0.55 -2.42 -13.81
CA PRO A 154 0.44 -3.51 -13.80
C PRO A 154 1.77 -3.15 -13.12
N LEU A 155 2.19 -1.87 -13.14
CA LEU A 155 3.54 -1.46 -12.72
C LEU A 155 3.58 -0.25 -11.77
N GLY A 156 2.46 0.44 -11.56
CA GLY A 156 2.34 1.55 -10.63
C GLY A 156 2.10 1.11 -9.20
N SER A 157 2.76 1.77 -8.23
CA SER A 157 2.53 1.47 -6.81
C SER A 157 1.05 1.72 -6.45
N PRO A 158 0.40 0.86 -5.66
CA PRO A 158 -0.98 1.08 -5.22
C PRO A 158 -1.16 2.37 -4.40
N VAL A 159 -0.09 2.89 -3.79
CA VAL A 159 -0.16 4.10 -2.96
C VAL A 159 -0.49 5.37 -3.77
N PRO A 160 0.29 5.78 -4.78
CA PRO A 160 -0.05 6.94 -5.62
C PRO A 160 -1.40 6.74 -6.33
N VAL A 161 -1.67 5.55 -6.86
CA VAL A 161 -2.93 5.22 -7.54
C VAL A 161 -4.13 5.50 -6.63
N HIS A 162 -4.18 4.91 -5.43
CA HIS A 162 -5.31 5.11 -4.54
C HIS A 162 -5.33 6.51 -3.91
N SER A 163 -4.19 7.18 -3.78
CA SER A 163 -4.16 8.57 -3.30
C SER A 163 -4.86 9.52 -4.27
N LEU A 164 -4.62 9.36 -5.58
CA LEU A 164 -5.21 10.19 -6.60
C LEU A 164 -6.68 9.83 -6.86
N LEU A 165 -7.00 8.54 -6.93
CA LEU A 165 -8.40 8.09 -7.10
C LEU A 165 -9.29 8.49 -5.92
N ALA A 166 -8.79 8.44 -4.68
CA ALA A 166 -9.54 8.95 -3.51
C ALA A 166 -9.90 10.43 -3.69
N ARG A 167 -8.97 11.26 -4.17
CA ARG A 167 -9.19 12.70 -4.37
C ARG A 167 -10.20 12.97 -5.48
N VAL A 168 -10.07 12.28 -6.61
CA VAL A 168 -11.04 12.38 -7.71
C VAL A 168 -12.45 12.02 -7.23
N ALA A 169 -12.58 10.89 -6.53
CA ALA A 169 -13.87 10.46 -6.00
C ALA A 169 -14.45 11.45 -4.98
N MET A 170 -13.62 12.01 -4.10
CA MET A 170 -14.06 13.05 -3.15
C MET A 170 -14.53 14.33 -3.85
N ASP A 171 -13.81 14.80 -4.87
CA ASP A 171 -14.15 16.01 -5.63
C ASP A 171 -15.45 15.85 -6.43
N LEU A 172 -15.78 14.62 -6.86
CA LEU A 172 -17.05 14.28 -7.51
C LEU A 172 -18.18 13.92 -6.53
N GLY A 173 -17.92 13.88 -5.22
CA GLY A 173 -18.90 13.46 -4.21
C GLY A 173 -19.20 11.95 -4.21
N GLN A 174 -18.38 11.15 -4.89
CA GLN A 174 -18.46 9.68 -4.96
C GLN A 174 -17.99 9.05 -3.65
N THR A 175 -18.88 9.09 -2.66
CA THR A 175 -18.53 8.86 -1.26
C THR A 175 -18.04 7.44 -0.98
N GLU A 176 -18.68 6.42 -1.56
CA GLU A 176 -18.30 5.01 -1.36
C GLU A 176 -16.96 4.68 -2.03
N GLU A 177 -16.73 5.19 -3.24
CA GLU A 177 -15.48 5.02 -4.00
C GLU A 177 -14.31 5.72 -3.30
N ALA A 178 -14.53 6.92 -2.78
CA ALA A 178 -13.55 7.61 -1.95
C ALA A 178 -13.19 6.80 -0.69
N GLU A 179 -14.19 6.25 0.02
CA GLU A 179 -13.94 5.43 1.21
C GLU A 179 -13.15 4.17 0.87
N PHE A 180 -13.46 3.51 -0.26
CA PHE A 180 -12.72 2.35 -0.76
C PHE A 180 -11.24 2.67 -0.95
N HIS A 181 -10.91 3.77 -1.63
CA HIS A 181 -9.52 4.16 -1.89
C HIS A 181 -8.79 4.58 -0.61
N LEU A 182 -9.45 5.31 0.29
CA LEU A 182 -8.88 5.66 1.59
C LEU A 182 -8.61 4.41 2.45
N ALA A 183 -9.51 3.42 2.44
CA ALA A 183 -9.31 2.14 3.09
C ALA A 183 -8.10 1.38 2.50
N ALA A 184 -7.99 1.34 1.17
CA ALA A 184 -6.86 0.72 0.48
C ALA A 184 -5.51 1.39 0.85
N LEU A 185 -5.47 2.72 1.01
CA LEU A 185 -4.28 3.44 1.48
C LEU A 185 -3.87 3.04 2.90
N VAL A 186 -4.85 2.87 3.80
CA VAL A 186 -4.58 2.39 5.17
C VAL A 186 -4.04 0.96 5.12
N VAL A 187 -4.51 0.08 4.23
CA VAL A 187 -3.92 -1.26 4.06
C VAL A 187 -2.49 -1.19 3.53
N CYS A 188 -2.21 -0.30 2.56
CA CYS A 188 -0.89 -0.17 1.96
C CYS A 188 0.15 0.45 2.93
N ARG A 189 -0.28 1.36 3.81
CA ARG A 189 0.56 1.99 4.83
C ARG A 189 -0.17 2.06 6.18
N PRO A 190 -0.31 0.92 6.89
CA PRO A 190 -1.14 0.80 8.09
C PRO A 190 -0.70 1.67 9.25
N LEU A 191 0.60 1.98 9.36
CA LEU A 191 1.10 2.85 10.42
C LEU A 191 1.28 4.32 9.98
N TRP A 192 0.71 4.72 8.85
CA TRP A 192 0.74 6.11 8.40
C TRP A 192 -0.48 6.87 8.91
N ILE A 193 -0.32 7.56 10.04
CA ILE A 193 -1.40 8.31 10.72
C ILE A 193 -2.21 9.20 9.77
N PRO A 194 -1.61 9.95 8.82
CA PRO A 194 -2.39 10.78 7.91
C PRO A 194 -3.47 10.03 7.11
N TYR A 195 -3.21 8.78 6.68
CA TYR A 195 -4.23 8.00 5.95
C TYR A 195 -5.36 7.52 6.86
N VAL A 196 -5.02 7.17 8.11
CA VAL A 196 -6.02 6.82 9.12
C VAL A 196 -6.93 8.01 9.42
N VAL A 197 -6.34 9.19 9.60
CA VAL A 197 -7.08 10.43 9.84
C VAL A 197 -7.94 10.79 8.64
N GLN A 198 -7.42 10.72 7.41
CA GLN A 198 -8.20 10.99 6.19
C GLN A 198 -9.40 10.05 6.07
N LEU A 199 -9.22 8.75 6.31
CA LEU A 199 -10.32 7.78 6.31
C LEU A 199 -11.35 8.12 7.39
N ALA A 200 -10.91 8.43 8.62
CA ALA A 200 -11.81 8.77 9.71
C ALA A 200 -12.57 10.09 9.45
N GLU A 201 -11.91 11.12 8.91
CA GLU A 201 -12.54 12.39 8.53
C GLU A 201 -13.61 12.19 7.46
N HIS A 202 -13.31 11.35 6.45
CA HIS A 202 -14.30 10.99 5.43
C HIS A 202 -15.49 10.26 6.04
N GLN A 203 -15.24 9.25 6.88
CA GLN A 203 -16.27 8.51 7.57
C GLN A 203 -17.10 9.40 8.50
N ALA A 204 -16.51 10.40 9.16
CA ALA A 204 -17.19 11.26 10.12
C ALA A 204 -18.26 12.14 9.46
N ARG A 205 -18.12 12.43 8.16
CA ARG A 205 -19.14 13.15 7.37
C ARG A 205 -20.43 12.34 7.19
N LEU A 206 -20.37 11.02 7.38
CA LEU A 206 -21.44 10.06 7.10
C LEU A 206 -21.93 9.34 8.36
N ASP A 207 -20.98 8.88 9.18
CA ASP A 207 -21.17 8.08 10.38
C ASP A 207 -20.02 8.37 11.37
N LEU A 208 -20.28 9.31 12.28
CA LEU A 208 -19.34 9.69 13.34
C LEU A 208 -18.97 8.52 14.27
N PRO A 209 -19.91 7.70 14.77
CA PRO A 209 -19.55 6.48 15.51
C PRO A 209 -18.57 5.56 14.78
N ARG A 210 -18.69 5.39 13.46
CA ARG A 210 -17.75 4.59 12.66
C ARG A 210 -16.36 5.22 12.59
N ALA A 211 -16.29 6.53 12.35
CA ALA A 211 -15.02 7.26 12.37
C ALA A 211 -14.29 7.14 13.73
N LEU A 212 -15.02 7.24 14.84
CA LEU A 212 -14.46 7.07 16.17
C LEU A 212 -13.89 5.66 16.38
N ARG A 213 -14.59 4.61 15.90
CA ARG A 213 -14.05 3.24 15.92
C ARG A 213 -12.77 3.12 15.11
N THR A 214 -12.70 3.76 13.93
CA THR A 214 -11.49 3.80 13.10
C THR A 214 -10.29 4.37 13.86
N ILE A 215 -10.48 5.50 14.53
CA ILE A 215 -9.45 6.13 15.36
C ILE A 215 -9.11 5.28 16.59
N GLU A 216 -10.09 4.67 17.26
CA GLU A 216 -9.86 3.84 18.44
C GLU A 216 -9.07 2.58 18.12
N ASP A 217 -9.41 1.87 17.05
CA ASP A 217 -8.72 0.64 16.66
C ASP A 217 -7.29 0.94 16.20
N ALA A 218 -7.08 2.05 15.48
CA ALA A 218 -5.75 2.59 15.24
C ALA A 218 -5.02 2.84 16.57
N ARG A 219 -5.60 3.65 17.47
CA ARG A 219 -4.97 4.01 18.75
C ARG A 219 -4.57 2.80 19.60
N ARG A 220 -5.37 1.72 19.57
CA ARG A 220 -5.01 0.45 20.25
C ARG A 220 -3.72 -0.14 19.71
N LEU A 221 -3.45 0.00 18.41
CA LEU A 221 -2.25 -0.52 17.77
C LEU A 221 -1.04 0.42 17.94
N PHE A 222 -1.23 1.73 17.73
CA PHE A 222 -0.15 2.73 17.84
C PHE A 222 0.26 3.03 19.28
N GLY A 223 -0.60 2.73 20.26
CA GLY A 223 -0.37 3.05 21.65
C GLY A 223 -0.71 4.50 22.01
N PRO A 224 -0.32 4.96 23.21
CA PRO A 224 -0.69 6.28 23.73
C PRO A 224 -0.14 7.45 22.91
N ASP A 225 0.92 7.23 22.14
CA ASP A 225 1.62 8.24 21.34
C ASP A 225 1.06 8.39 19.92
N PHE A 226 -0.14 7.86 19.64
CA PHE A 226 -0.82 7.90 18.33
C PHE A 226 -0.85 9.28 17.66
N TRP A 227 -0.84 10.37 18.45
CA TRP A 227 -0.91 11.74 17.95
C TRP A 227 0.45 12.43 17.82
N LEU A 228 1.54 11.77 18.22
CA LEU A 228 2.88 12.33 18.16
C LEU A 228 3.54 11.94 16.83
N PRO A 229 4.20 12.89 16.13
CA PRO A 229 5.02 12.55 14.98
C PRO A 229 6.18 11.66 15.44
N LEU A 230 6.34 10.50 14.80
CA LEU A 230 7.54 9.66 14.92
C LEU A 230 8.77 10.36 14.32
#